data_AF-A0A0B1S5V4-F1
#
_entry.id   AF-A0A0B1S5V4-F1
#
_cell.length_a   1.000
_cell.length_b   1.000
_cell.length_c   1.000
_cell.angle_alpha   90.00
_cell.angle_beta   90.00
_cell.angle_gamma   90.00
#
_symmetry.space_group_name_H-M   'P 1'
#
loop_
_entity.id
_entity.type
_entity.pdbx_description
1 polymer ?
#
loop_
_entity_poly.entity_id
_entity_poly.type
_entity_poly.pdbx_seq_one_letter_code
_entity_poly.pdbx_strand_id
1 'polypeptide(L)'
;WTSGGILFWLGFPFSNILTVVPFLVIVIGIDDAFLVLAGWRQSTKGAPLAQRIAESVAISGASVTVTSVTDVLCFAIGLFANMPVVRLFCLFTSLALFIDYVYQMTFFTAVMSFIVRRQIRLDRKAIENKVAPEVIIPSIEKLKEKLSEKPVFAVMMPVFTPPVKTAPVKGRLEIFIEWLHTKTAKFLVLLIFFIHIGVSGFLASKVNTDFDMENLYLEGSPLTLISRRMQVIFFKLLALPSVL
;
A
#
# COMPACT_ATOMS: atom_id res chain seq x y z
N TRP A 1 -11.99 -4.29 7.63
CA TRP A 1 -13.07 -4.68 8.57
C TRP A 1 -14.45 -4.66 7.93
N THR A 2 -14.78 -3.68 7.09
CA THR A 2 -16.08 -3.62 6.36
C THR A 2 -16.33 -4.83 5.48
N SER A 3 -15.36 -5.21 4.64
CA SER A 3 -15.41 -6.43 3.81
C SER A 3 -15.60 -7.69 4.66
N GLY A 4 -14.83 -7.84 5.74
CA GLY A 4 -14.96 -8.94 6.69
C GLY A 4 -16.35 -9.00 7.31
N GLY A 5 -16.89 -7.87 7.78
CA GLY A 5 -18.23 -7.78 8.34
C GLY A 5 -19.32 -8.22 7.35
N ILE A 6 -19.22 -7.81 6.09
CA ILE A 6 -20.15 -8.23 5.02
C ILE A 6 -20.05 -9.74 4.79
N LEU A 7 -18.84 -10.29 4.68
CA LEU A 7 -18.64 -11.71 4.40
C LEU A 7 -19.00 -12.60 5.60
N PHE A 8 -18.73 -12.17 6.83
CA PHE A 8 -19.18 -12.89 8.03
C PHE A 8 -20.70 -12.87 8.16
N TRP A 9 -21.34 -11.76 7.80
CA TRP A 9 -22.80 -11.69 7.74
C TRP A 9 -23.40 -12.64 6.69
N LEU A 10 -22.69 -12.84 5.57
CA LEU A 10 -23.01 -13.85 4.55
C LEU A 10 -22.66 -15.30 4.96
N GLY A 11 -22.12 -15.52 6.17
CA GLY A 11 -21.84 -16.84 6.72
C GLY A 11 -20.49 -17.46 6.31
N PHE A 12 -19.57 -16.68 5.75
CA PHE A 12 -18.23 -17.20 5.42
C PHE A 12 -17.38 -17.41 6.69
N PRO A 13 -16.62 -18.52 6.79
CA PRO A 13 -15.81 -18.82 7.96
C PRO A 13 -14.56 -17.94 8.04
N PHE A 14 -14.12 -17.65 9.26
CA PHE A 14 -12.82 -17.03 9.50
C PHE A 14 -11.69 -18.07 9.38
N SER A 15 -10.59 -17.71 8.72
CA SER A 15 -9.38 -18.53 8.60
C SER A 15 -8.16 -17.72 9.03
N ASN A 16 -7.15 -18.37 9.60
CA ASN A 16 -5.95 -17.69 10.11
C ASN A 16 -5.21 -16.90 9.00
N ILE A 17 -5.25 -17.37 7.75
CA ILE A 17 -4.66 -16.65 6.61
C ILE A 17 -5.27 -15.25 6.40
N LEU A 18 -6.52 -15.02 6.84
CA LEU A 18 -7.20 -13.74 6.71
C LEU A 18 -6.61 -12.66 7.62
N THR A 19 -5.78 -13.02 8.59
CA THR A 19 -5.06 -12.06 9.45
C THR A 19 -4.08 -11.19 8.67
N VAL A 20 -3.66 -11.62 7.47
CA VAL A 20 -2.77 -10.86 6.58
C VAL A 20 -3.52 -9.81 5.75
N VAL A 21 -4.82 -10.00 5.50
CA VAL A 21 -5.64 -9.14 4.63
C VAL A 21 -5.61 -7.65 5.06
N PRO A 22 -5.73 -7.29 6.36
CA PRO A 22 -5.66 -5.88 6.76
C PRO A 22 -4.33 -5.21 6.39
N PHE A 23 -3.21 -5.91 6.52
CA PHE A 23 -1.90 -5.37 6.15
C PHE A 23 -1.80 -5.13 4.64
N LEU A 24 -2.28 -6.10 3.85
CA LEU A 24 -2.30 -6.01 2.39
C LEU A 24 -3.14 -4.81 1.93
N VAL A 25 -4.35 -4.66 2.46
CA VAL A 25 -5.27 -3.57 2.11
C VAL A 25 -4.70 -2.21 2.52
N ILE A 26 -4.03 -2.11 3.67
CA ILE A 26 -3.38 -0.85 4.09
C ILE A 26 -2.25 -0.46 3.12
N VAL A 27 -1.43 -1.42 2.68
CA VAL A 27 -0.32 -1.15 1.77
C VAL A 27 -0.82 -0.62 0.43
N ILE A 28 -1.82 -1.28 -0.16
CA ILE A 28 -2.42 -0.84 -1.43
C ILE A 28 -3.14 0.50 -1.22
N GLY A 29 -3.89 0.63 -0.13
CA GLY A 29 -4.65 1.84 0.14
C GLY A 29 -3.78 3.09 0.34
N ILE A 30 -2.60 2.93 0.94
CA ILE A 30 -1.64 4.04 1.08
C ILE A 30 -1.08 4.47 -0.29
N ASP A 31 -0.82 3.53 -1.20
CA ASP A 31 -0.31 3.85 -2.55
C ASP A 31 -1.31 4.70 -3.34
N ASP A 32 -2.57 4.27 -3.38
CA ASP A 32 -3.67 5.00 -4.03
C ASP A 32 -3.87 6.40 -3.40
N ALA A 33 -3.77 6.52 -2.07
CA ALA A 33 -3.86 7.81 -1.38
C ALA A 33 -2.72 8.76 -1.78
N PHE A 34 -1.48 8.26 -1.91
CA PHE A 34 -0.35 9.04 -2.39
C PHE A 34 -0.54 9.49 -3.84
N LEU A 35 -1.15 8.65 -4.68
CA LEU A 35 -1.44 8.98 -6.07
C LEU A 35 -2.49 10.11 -6.17
N VAL A 36 -3.55 10.05 -5.36
CA VAL A 36 -4.54 11.14 -5.26
C VAL A 36 -3.87 12.45 -4.83
N LEU A 37 -3.00 12.40 -3.80
CA LEU A 37 -2.24 13.56 -3.32
C LEU A 37 -1.26 14.11 -4.36
N ALA A 38 -0.63 13.25 -5.16
CA ALA A 38 0.23 13.65 -6.26
C ALA A 38 -0.56 14.41 -7.34
N GLY A 39 -1.76 13.93 -7.69
CA GLY A 39 -2.67 14.64 -8.58
C GLY A 39 -3.06 16.03 -8.04
N TRP A 40 -3.30 16.14 -6.73
CA TRP A 40 -3.58 17.43 -6.09
C TRP A 40 -2.40 18.40 -6.20
N ARG A 41 -1.16 17.91 -6.02
CA ARG A 41 0.06 18.72 -6.15
C ARG A 41 0.31 19.19 -7.59
N GLN A 42 -0.14 18.41 -8.57
CA GLN A 42 -0.03 18.76 -10.00
C GLN A 42 -1.16 19.68 -10.49
N SER A 43 -2.30 19.75 -9.79
CA SER A 43 -3.42 20.63 -10.15
C SER A 43 -3.02 22.11 -10.28
N THR A 44 -3.76 22.84 -11.12
CA THR A 44 -3.50 24.24 -11.44
C THR A 44 -3.57 25.14 -10.21
N LYS A 45 -2.42 25.71 -9.81
CA LYS A 45 -2.31 26.60 -8.64
C LYS A 45 -3.05 27.92 -8.93
N GLY A 46 -3.89 28.34 -7.98
CA GLY A 46 -4.67 29.59 -8.09
C GLY A 46 -6.08 29.44 -8.66
N ALA A 47 -6.43 28.29 -9.24
CA ALA A 47 -7.80 27.99 -9.63
C ALA A 47 -8.71 27.80 -8.40
N PRO A 48 -10.04 28.01 -8.55
CA PRO A 48 -11.01 27.72 -7.51
C PRO A 48 -10.86 26.28 -7.01
N LEU A 49 -11.06 26.08 -5.70
CA LEU A 49 -10.87 24.77 -5.08
C LEU A 49 -11.65 23.64 -5.77
N ALA A 50 -12.91 23.89 -6.14
CA ALA A 50 -13.74 22.89 -6.80
C ALA A 50 -13.12 22.42 -8.11
N GLN A 51 -12.57 23.35 -8.90
CA GLN A 51 -11.88 23.05 -10.15
C GLN A 51 -10.59 22.26 -9.90
N ARG A 52 -9.79 22.63 -8.90
CA ARG A 52 -8.55 21.92 -8.57
C ARG A 52 -8.79 20.50 -8.08
N ILE A 53 -9.86 20.26 -7.33
CA ILE A 53 -10.23 18.90 -6.92
C ILE A 53 -10.69 18.09 -8.12
N ALA A 54 -11.52 18.67 -9.00
CA ALA A 54 -11.97 17.99 -10.21
C ALA A 54 -10.79 17.62 -11.13
N GLU A 55 -9.85 18.55 -11.33
CA GLU A 55 -8.62 18.32 -12.09
C GLU A 55 -7.72 17.27 -11.43
N SER A 56 -7.55 17.33 -10.10
CA SER A 56 -6.82 16.31 -9.35
C SER A 56 -7.42 14.92 -9.58
N VAL A 57 -8.73 14.76 -9.41
CA VAL A 57 -9.43 13.48 -9.59
C VAL A 57 -9.36 13.03 -11.05
N ALA A 58 -9.41 13.95 -12.02
CA ALA A 58 -9.25 13.60 -13.44
C ALA A 58 -7.84 13.08 -13.76
N ILE A 59 -6.80 13.65 -13.15
CA ILE A 59 -5.40 13.26 -13.39
C ILE A 59 -5.05 11.97 -12.66
N SER A 60 -5.28 11.91 -11.34
CA SER A 60 -4.85 10.76 -10.53
C SER A 60 -5.92 9.69 -10.36
N GLY A 61 -7.21 10.05 -10.41
CA GLY A 61 -8.31 9.09 -10.22
C GLY A 61 -8.42 8.08 -11.36
N ALA A 62 -8.01 8.42 -12.59
CA ALA A 62 -7.91 7.46 -13.68
C ALA A 62 -6.86 6.38 -13.37
N SER A 63 -5.68 6.78 -12.90
CA SER A 63 -4.61 5.85 -12.52
C SER A 63 -5.01 4.97 -11.34
N VAL A 64 -5.61 5.55 -10.28
CA VAL A 64 -6.16 4.78 -9.14
C VAL A 64 -7.20 3.76 -9.60
N THR A 65 -8.10 4.16 -10.51
CA THR A 65 -9.11 3.22 -11.03
C THR A 65 -8.48 2.05 -11.77
N VAL A 66 -7.44 2.29 -12.58
CA VAL A 66 -6.74 1.24 -13.31
C VAL A 66 -6.01 0.29 -12.36
N THR A 67 -5.29 0.81 -11.35
CA THR A 67 -4.60 -0.02 -10.35
C THR A 67 -5.60 -0.84 -9.55
N SER A 68 -6.61 -0.21 -8.93
CA SER A 68 -7.58 -0.92 -8.09
C SER A 68 -8.39 -1.95 -8.88
N VAL A 69 -8.81 -1.68 -10.11
CA VAL A 69 -9.52 -2.66 -10.95
C VAL A 69 -8.63 -3.85 -11.25
N THR A 70 -7.35 -3.61 -11.59
CA THR A 70 -6.40 -4.69 -11.88
C THR A 70 -6.17 -5.55 -10.64
N ASP A 71 -6.03 -4.95 -9.45
CA ASP A 71 -5.85 -5.68 -8.21
C ASP A 71 -7.08 -6.53 -7.85
N VAL A 72 -8.28 -5.94 -7.92
CA VAL A 72 -9.53 -6.66 -7.68
C VAL A 72 -9.67 -7.86 -8.62
N LEU A 73 -9.34 -7.69 -9.91
CA LEU A 73 -9.38 -8.76 -10.91
C LEU A 73 -8.31 -9.83 -10.64
N CYS A 74 -7.08 -9.46 -10.30
CA CYS A 74 -6.03 -10.41 -9.92
C CYS A 74 -6.47 -11.30 -8.75
N PHE A 75 -7.04 -10.73 -7.70
CA PHE A 75 -7.57 -11.51 -6.59
C PHE A 75 -8.84 -12.28 -6.96
N ALA A 76 -9.71 -11.75 -7.82
CA ALA A 76 -10.90 -12.45 -8.31
C ALA A 76 -10.52 -13.71 -9.11
N ILE A 77 -9.48 -13.67 -9.94
CA ILE A 77 -8.96 -14.86 -10.65
C ILE A 77 -8.49 -15.92 -9.64
N GLY A 78 -7.96 -15.51 -8.48
CA GLY A 78 -7.57 -16.42 -7.40
C GLY A 78 -8.73 -17.24 -6.81
N LEU A 79 -9.99 -16.86 -7.06
CA LEU A 79 -11.17 -17.65 -6.67
C LEU A 79 -11.26 -19.00 -7.41
N PHE A 80 -10.60 -19.13 -8.56
CA PHE A 80 -10.56 -20.38 -9.31
C PHE A 80 -9.50 -21.38 -8.78
N ALA A 81 -8.67 -20.99 -7.80
CA ALA A 81 -7.65 -21.87 -7.22
C ALA A 81 -8.27 -23.15 -6.62
N ASN A 82 -7.59 -24.30 -6.67
CA ASN A 82 -8.16 -25.56 -6.15
C ASN A 82 -8.23 -25.64 -4.63
N MET A 83 -7.39 -24.87 -3.91
CA MET A 83 -7.33 -24.90 -2.45
C MET A 83 -8.39 -23.98 -1.82
N PRO A 84 -9.30 -24.47 -0.96
CA PRO A 84 -10.40 -23.68 -0.40
C PRO A 84 -9.91 -22.52 0.49
N VAL A 85 -8.78 -22.69 1.19
CA VAL A 85 -8.18 -21.64 2.01
C VAL A 85 -7.73 -20.45 1.15
N VAL A 86 -7.17 -20.73 -0.04
CA VAL A 86 -6.76 -19.70 -1.00
C VAL A 86 -7.98 -18.99 -1.60
N ARG A 87 -9.04 -19.74 -1.96
CA ARG A 87 -10.30 -19.15 -2.44
C ARG A 87 -10.89 -18.16 -1.43
N LEU A 88 -10.94 -18.55 -0.14
CA LEU A 88 -11.42 -17.67 0.93
C LEU A 88 -10.55 -16.42 1.06
N PHE A 89 -9.23 -16.57 1.06
CA PHE A 89 -8.30 -15.43 1.11
C PHE A 89 -8.52 -14.45 -0.05
N CYS A 90 -8.65 -14.99 -1.28
CA CYS A 90 -8.89 -14.22 -2.49
C CYS A 90 -10.25 -13.50 -2.48
N LEU A 91 -11.30 -14.15 -1.97
CA LEU A 91 -12.63 -13.56 -1.82
C LEU A 91 -12.62 -12.36 -0.87
N PHE A 92 -12.04 -12.55 0.32
CA PHE A 92 -11.95 -11.50 1.33
C PHE A 92 -11.11 -10.33 0.83
N THR A 93 -9.99 -10.62 0.15
CA THR A 93 -9.09 -9.58 -0.38
C THR A 93 -9.74 -8.82 -1.53
N SER A 94 -10.31 -9.51 -2.52
CA SER A 94 -10.95 -8.87 -3.69
C SER A 94 -12.08 -7.93 -3.26
N LEU A 95 -12.95 -8.36 -2.33
CA LEU A 95 -14.00 -7.50 -1.79
C LEU A 95 -13.42 -6.33 -0.97
N ALA A 96 -12.36 -6.56 -0.20
CA ALA A 96 -11.71 -5.51 0.58
C ALA A 96 -11.12 -4.41 -0.32
N LEU A 97 -10.45 -4.77 -1.41
CA LEU A 97 -9.88 -3.82 -2.36
C LEU A 97 -10.95 -3.09 -3.16
N PHE A 98 -12.06 -3.76 -3.49
CA PHE A 98 -13.20 -3.08 -4.12
C PHE A 98 -13.81 -2.02 -3.20
N ILE A 99 -14.00 -2.34 -1.91
CA ILE A 99 -14.50 -1.36 -0.93
C ILE A 99 -13.46 -0.25 -0.68
N ASP A 100 -12.17 -0.58 -0.63
CA ASP A 100 -11.10 0.41 -0.50
C ASP A 100 -11.14 1.42 -1.64
N TYR A 101 -11.22 0.96 -2.89
CA TYR A 101 -11.37 1.83 -4.06
C TYR A 101 -12.57 2.80 -3.93
N VAL A 102 -13.72 2.29 -3.51
CA VAL A 102 -14.91 3.15 -3.30
C VAL A 102 -14.62 4.20 -2.22
N TYR A 103 -13.97 3.82 -1.12
CA TYR A 103 -13.59 4.74 -0.04
C TYR A 103 -12.53 5.76 -0.47
N GLN A 104 -11.58 5.38 -1.32
CA GLN A 104 -10.58 6.27 -1.88
C GLN A 104 -11.22 7.36 -2.74
N MET A 105 -12.04 6.95 -3.70
CA MET A 105 -12.64 7.87 -4.66
C MET A 105 -13.68 8.80 -4.01
N THR A 106 -14.41 8.31 -3.01
CA THR A 106 -15.46 9.09 -2.34
C THR A 106 -14.98 9.73 -1.04
N PHE A 107 -14.78 8.93 0.00
CA PHE A 107 -14.52 9.39 1.35
C PHE A 107 -13.18 10.12 1.47
N PHE A 108 -12.09 9.53 0.97
CA PHE A 108 -10.77 10.14 1.06
C PHE A 108 -10.72 11.46 0.27
N THR A 109 -11.23 11.48 -0.96
CA THR A 109 -11.32 12.71 -1.77
C THR A 109 -12.17 13.79 -1.08
N ALA A 110 -13.29 13.42 -0.45
CA ALA A 110 -14.12 14.36 0.30
C ALA A 110 -13.38 14.92 1.53
N VAL A 111 -12.70 14.08 2.30
CA VAL A 111 -11.88 14.50 3.45
C VAL A 111 -10.74 15.41 2.99
N MET A 112 -10.04 15.06 1.91
CA MET A 112 -9.01 15.89 1.31
C MET A 112 -9.56 17.27 0.96
N SER A 113 -10.74 17.34 0.34
CA SER A 113 -11.39 18.62 0.02
C SER A 113 -11.61 19.50 1.26
N PHE A 114 -12.04 18.89 2.38
CA PHE A 114 -12.30 19.62 3.61
C PHE A 114 -11.00 20.12 4.25
N ILE A 115 -9.97 19.28 4.27
CA ILE A 115 -8.64 19.62 4.80
C ILE A 115 -8.04 20.78 4.00
N VAL A 116 -8.10 20.70 2.67
CA VAL A 116 -7.61 21.78 1.80
C VAL A 116 -8.41 23.07 1.99
N ARG A 117 -9.75 23.01 2.09
CA ARG A 117 -10.58 24.20 2.40
C ARG A 117 -10.15 24.86 3.69
N ARG A 118 -9.79 24.06 4.69
CA ARG A 118 -9.32 24.56 5.98
C ARG A 118 -7.94 25.18 5.83
N GLN A 119 -7.02 24.54 5.11
CA GLN A 119 -5.67 25.05 4.85
C GLN A 119 -5.71 26.42 4.16
N ILE A 120 -6.48 26.55 3.06
CA ILE A 120 -6.61 27.82 2.33
C ILE A 120 -7.16 28.93 3.24
N ARG A 121 -8.12 28.62 4.11
CA ARG A 121 -8.67 29.58 5.09
C ARG A 121 -7.63 30.01 6.12
N LEU A 122 -6.79 29.09 6.60
CA LEU A 122 -5.71 29.40 7.53
C LEU A 122 -4.61 30.25 6.87
N ASP A 123 -4.20 29.88 5.66
CA ASP A 123 -3.21 30.64 4.88
C ASP A 123 -3.70 32.06 4.61
N ARG A 124 -4.98 32.22 4.25
CA ARG A 124 -5.60 33.54 4.05
C ARG A 124 -5.57 34.38 5.34
N LYS A 125 -5.95 33.80 6.48
CA LYS A 125 -5.89 34.49 7.78
C LYS A 125 -4.47 34.87 8.16
N ALA A 126 -3.48 34.04 7.87
CA ALA A 126 -2.07 34.34 8.12
C ALA A 126 -1.59 35.54 7.28
N ILE A 127 -2.02 35.64 6.03
CA ILE A 127 -1.74 36.77 5.13
C ILE A 127 -2.47 38.04 5.59
N GLU A 128 -3.76 37.95 5.91
CA GLU A 128 -4.59 39.08 6.36
C GLU A 128 -4.09 39.68 7.69
N ASN A 129 -3.57 38.85 8.60
CA ASN A 129 -3.05 39.29 9.89
C ASN A 129 -1.67 39.97 9.83
N LYS A 130 -1.05 40.16 8.65
CA LYS A 130 0.28 40.80 8.46
C LYS A 130 1.27 40.48 9.58
N VAL A 131 1.70 39.23 9.66
CA VAL A 131 2.88 38.90 10.47
C VAL A 131 4.11 39.50 9.77
N ALA A 132 4.47 40.74 10.15
CA ALA A 132 5.81 41.26 9.90
C ALA A 132 6.83 40.27 10.52
N PRO A 133 7.97 40.01 9.85
CA PRO A 133 8.85 38.88 10.12
C PRO A 133 9.51 38.80 11.52
N GLU A 134 9.13 39.60 12.50
CA GLU A 134 9.85 39.77 13.78
C GLU A 134 9.13 39.19 15.02
N VAL A 135 7.85 38.79 14.95
CA VAL A 135 7.06 38.32 16.13
C VAL A 135 6.69 36.82 16.03
N ILE A 136 7.41 36.05 15.22
CA ILE A 136 6.98 34.71 14.77
C ILE A 136 7.21 33.58 15.79
N ILE A 137 8.16 33.72 16.70
CA ILE A 137 8.69 32.57 17.46
C ILE A 137 7.68 31.97 18.49
N PRO A 138 6.93 32.75 19.30
CA PRO A 138 6.12 32.16 20.38
C PRO A 138 4.71 31.68 19.96
N SER A 139 4.18 32.17 18.83
CA SER A 139 2.78 31.95 18.43
C SER A 139 2.60 30.69 17.58
N ILE A 140 3.60 30.38 16.74
CA ILE A 140 3.61 29.19 15.90
C ILE A 140 3.79 27.93 16.75
N GLU A 141 4.61 27.98 17.81
CA GLU A 141 4.78 26.85 18.74
C GLU A 141 3.45 26.46 19.40
N LYS A 142 2.70 27.42 19.96
CA LYS A 142 1.41 27.15 20.61
C LYS A 142 0.34 26.62 19.65
N LEU A 143 0.34 27.06 18.38
CA LEU A 143 -0.62 26.57 17.38
C LEU A 143 -0.21 25.18 16.85
N LYS A 144 1.09 24.94 16.70
CA LYS A 144 1.67 23.64 16.30
C LYS A 144 1.43 22.60 17.38
N GLU A 145 1.55 22.97 18.66
CA GLU A 145 1.21 22.13 19.81
C GLU A 145 -0.28 21.73 19.78
N LYS A 146 -1.19 22.71 19.59
CA LYS A 146 -2.64 22.48 19.56
C LYS A 146 -3.15 21.73 18.31
N LEU A 147 -2.43 21.80 17.19
CA LEU A 147 -2.72 21.00 15.98
C LEU A 147 -2.04 19.63 15.99
N SER A 148 -0.87 19.52 16.63
CA SER A 148 -0.11 18.28 16.78
C SER A 148 -0.75 17.30 17.76
N GLU A 149 -1.64 17.77 18.65
CA GLU A 149 -2.44 16.91 19.53
C GLU A 149 -3.34 15.92 18.78
N LYS A 150 -3.62 16.13 17.48
CA LYS A 150 -4.28 15.12 16.63
C LYS A 150 -3.25 14.47 15.70
N PRO A 151 -2.78 13.25 15.99
CA PRO A 151 -1.63 12.63 15.31
C PRO A 151 -1.83 12.51 13.80
N VAL A 152 -3.07 12.31 13.35
CA VAL A 152 -3.43 12.20 11.93
C VAL A 152 -3.21 13.51 11.15
N PHE A 153 -3.47 14.66 11.78
CA PHE A 153 -3.43 15.96 11.09
C PHE A 153 -2.02 16.56 11.00
N ALA A 154 -1.16 16.28 11.97
CA ALA A 154 0.23 16.72 11.96
C ALA A 154 1.03 16.09 10.80
N VAL A 155 0.75 14.82 10.50
CA VAL A 155 1.39 14.09 9.41
C VAL A 155 0.93 14.59 8.03
N MET A 156 -0.34 14.99 7.89
CA MET A 156 -0.91 15.41 6.62
C MET A 156 -0.56 16.85 6.21
N MET A 157 -0.42 17.79 7.16
CA MET A 157 -0.18 19.21 6.88
C MET A 157 1.01 19.51 5.92
N PRO A 158 2.21 18.94 6.07
CA PRO A 158 3.34 19.24 5.18
C PRO A 158 3.12 18.78 3.73
N VAL A 159 2.15 17.88 3.48
CA VAL A 159 1.79 17.42 2.13
C VAL A 159 0.96 18.46 1.37
N PHE A 160 0.15 19.26 2.08
CA PHE A 160 -0.79 20.21 1.47
C PHE A 160 -0.25 21.63 1.34
N THR A 161 0.84 21.96 2.03
CA THR A 161 1.52 23.25 1.88
C THR A 161 2.35 23.28 0.60
N PRO A 162 2.26 24.34 -0.24
CA PRO A 162 3.15 24.47 -1.38
C PRO A 162 4.60 24.56 -0.89
N PRO A 163 5.56 23.89 -1.54
CA PRO A 163 6.96 24.02 -1.17
C PRO A 163 7.39 25.49 -1.32
N VAL A 164 8.08 26.01 -0.30
CA VAL A 164 8.80 27.28 -0.39
C VAL A 164 9.79 27.14 -1.55
N LYS A 165 9.73 28.04 -2.54
CA LYS A 165 10.71 28.09 -3.63
C LYS A 165 12.07 28.48 -3.06
N THR A 166 12.83 27.51 -2.59
CA THR A 166 14.29 27.65 -2.44
C THR A 166 14.95 27.39 -3.80
N ALA A 167 16.10 28.01 -4.05
CA ALA A 167 16.88 27.91 -5.29
C ALA A 167 17.02 26.47 -5.83
N PRO A 168 17.19 26.26 -7.16
CA PRO A 168 17.22 24.93 -7.77
C PRO A 168 18.52 24.21 -7.38
N VAL A 169 18.55 23.59 -6.21
CA VAL A 169 19.56 22.60 -5.84
C VAL A 169 19.13 21.31 -6.52
N LYS A 170 19.99 20.75 -7.39
CA LYS A 170 19.70 19.47 -8.05
C LYS A 170 19.29 18.44 -6.99
N GLY A 171 18.09 17.91 -7.13
CA GLY A 171 17.57 16.93 -6.17
C GLY A 171 18.43 15.66 -6.18
N ARG A 172 18.50 14.93 -5.06
CA ARG A 172 19.14 13.60 -5.02
C ARG A 172 18.59 12.67 -6.11
N LEU A 173 17.31 12.82 -6.45
CA LEU A 173 16.65 12.09 -7.52
C LEU A 173 17.16 12.48 -8.92
N GLU A 174 17.41 13.76 -9.18
CA GLU A 174 17.90 14.24 -10.48
C GLU A 174 19.33 13.76 -10.74
N ILE A 175 20.20 13.77 -9.73
CA ILE A 175 21.56 13.22 -9.81
C ILE A 175 21.51 11.72 -10.14
N PHE A 176 20.61 10.98 -9.50
CA PHE A 176 20.40 9.57 -9.77
C PHE A 176 19.88 9.32 -11.19
N ILE A 177 18.94 10.13 -11.68
CA ILE A 177 18.39 10.05 -13.05
C ILE A 177 19.49 10.36 -14.09
N GLU A 178 20.31 11.39 -13.86
CA GLU A 178 21.43 11.73 -14.76
C GLU A 178 22.43 10.59 -14.86
N TRP A 179 22.77 9.96 -13.72
CA TRP A 179 23.61 8.76 -13.69
C TRP A 179 22.98 7.61 -14.47
N LEU A 180 21.68 7.33 -14.26
CA LEU A 180 20.95 6.25 -14.93
C LEU A 180 20.87 6.45 -16.45
N HIS A 181 20.89 7.69 -16.95
CA HIS A 181 20.84 7.99 -18.38
C HIS A 181 22.16 7.70 -19.14
N THR A 182 23.29 7.55 -18.42
CA THR A 182 24.58 7.24 -19.04
C THR A 182 24.57 5.86 -19.71
N LYS A 183 25.27 5.72 -20.85
CA LYS A 183 25.31 4.47 -21.62
C LYS A 183 25.88 3.30 -20.80
N THR A 184 26.85 3.59 -19.93
CA THR A 184 27.49 2.62 -19.04
C THR A 184 26.53 2.15 -17.94
N ALA A 185 25.82 3.06 -17.28
CA ALA A 185 24.85 2.69 -16.25
C ALA A 185 23.71 1.85 -16.83
N LYS A 186 23.17 2.19 -18.01
CA LYS A 186 22.13 1.39 -18.68
C LYS A 186 22.60 -0.03 -18.96
N PHE A 187 23.80 -0.19 -19.51
CA PHE A 187 24.36 -1.51 -19.78
C PHE A 187 24.55 -2.32 -18.50
N LEU A 188 25.09 -1.69 -17.45
CA LEU A 188 25.31 -2.33 -16.15
C LEU A 188 24.00 -2.74 -15.48
N VAL A 189 22.99 -1.87 -15.47
CA VAL A 189 21.66 -2.17 -14.93
C VAL A 189 21.02 -3.32 -15.69
N LEU A 190 21.03 -3.29 -17.02
CA LEU A 190 20.50 -4.39 -17.84
C LEU A 190 21.22 -5.70 -17.54
N LEU A 191 22.55 -5.69 -17.47
CA LEU A 191 23.35 -6.88 -17.17
C LEU A 191 23.01 -7.46 -15.79
N ILE A 192 22.86 -6.61 -14.77
CA ILE A 192 22.42 -7.04 -13.43
C ILE A 192 21.02 -7.65 -13.49
N PHE A 193 20.07 -7.04 -14.20
CA PHE A 193 18.71 -7.59 -14.35
C PHE A 193 18.71 -8.95 -15.08
N PHE A 194 19.49 -9.11 -16.15
CA PHE A 194 19.61 -10.39 -16.85
C PHE A 194 20.22 -11.48 -15.97
N ILE A 195 21.28 -11.17 -15.22
CA ILE A 195 21.89 -12.09 -14.26
C ILE A 195 20.87 -12.44 -13.16
N HIS A 196 20.16 -11.46 -12.62
CA HIS A 196 19.14 -11.68 -11.59
C HIS A 196 18.01 -12.59 -12.08
N ILE A 197 17.48 -12.35 -13.29
CA ILE A 197 16.44 -13.20 -13.89
C ILE A 197 16.98 -14.62 -14.12
N GLY A 198 18.20 -14.77 -14.62
CA GLY A 198 18.82 -16.08 -14.84
C GLY A 198 19.04 -16.87 -13.54
N VAL A 199 19.56 -16.20 -12.50
CA VAL A 199 19.77 -16.80 -11.18
C VAL A 199 18.43 -17.15 -10.53
N SER A 200 17.46 -16.22 -10.49
CA SER A 200 16.13 -16.47 -9.93
C SER A 200 15.40 -17.60 -10.67
N GLY A 201 15.53 -17.68 -12.00
CA GLY A 201 14.98 -18.78 -12.79
C GLY A 201 15.63 -20.13 -12.48
N PHE A 202 16.95 -20.16 -12.29
CA PHE A 202 17.66 -21.38 -11.88
C PHE A 202 17.33 -21.79 -10.43
N LEU A 203 17.18 -20.85 -9.51
CA LEU A 203 16.79 -21.16 -8.14
C LEU A 203 15.34 -21.63 -8.06
N ALA A 204 14.45 -21.08 -8.88
CA ALA A 204 13.05 -21.50 -8.95
C ALA A 204 12.91 -22.98 -9.35
N SER A 205 13.80 -23.52 -10.20
CA SER A 205 13.79 -24.95 -10.54
C SER A 205 14.30 -25.87 -9.43
N LYS A 206 14.96 -25.30 -8.41
CA LYS A 206 15.43 -26.03 -7.21
C LYS A 206 14.53 -25.83 -5.98
N VAL A 207 13.39 -25.18 -6.12
CA VAL A 207 12.48 -24.98 -4.99
C VAL A 207 11.91 -26.32 -4.55
N ASN A 208 12.09 -26.66 -3.27
CA ASN A 208 11.47 -27.88 -2.75
C ASN A 208 9.96 -27.64 -2.58
N THR A 209 9.15 -28.61 -3.02
CA THR A 209 7.68 -28.54 -2.91
C THR A 209 7.14 -29.35 -1.74
N ASP A 210 8.01 -30.04 -1.00
CA ASP A 210 7.63 -30.79 0.18
C ASP A 210 7.10 -29.85 1.28
N PHE A 211 5.85 -30.07 1.67
CA PHE A 211 5.22 -29.35 2.77
C PHE A 211 5.62 -30.00 4.09
N ASP A 212 6.55 -29.38 4.80
CA ASP A 212 7.00 -29.89 6.09
C ASP A 212 6.10 -29.39 7.23
N MET A 213 5.32 -30.29 7.82
CA MET A 213 4.36 -29.96 8.89
C MET A 213 5.07 -29.44 10.16
N GLU A 214 6.36 -29.69 10.32
CA GLU A 214 7.18 -29.15 11.41
C GLU A 214 7.19 -27.61 11.41
N ASN A 215 7.16 -26.98 10.24
CA ASN A 215 7.17 -25.50 10.09
C ASN A 215 5.88 -24.82 10.53
N LEU A 216 4.81 -25.58 10.79
CA LEU A 216 3.56 -25.05 11.33
C LEU A 216 3.57 -24.93 12.86
N TYR A 217 4.54 -25.56 13.52
CA TYR A 217 4.65 -25.53 14.98
C TYR A 217 5.74 -24.55 15.42
N LEU A 218 5.56 -24.00 16.63
CA LEU A 218 6.59 -23.20 17.27
C LEU A 218 7.85 -24.04 17.53
N GLU A 219 9.03 -23.45 17.29
CA GLU A 219 10.31 -24.09 17.59
C GLU A 219 10.37 -24.52 19.06
N GLY A 220 10.68 -25.81 19.31
CA GLY A 220 10.70 -26.40 20.64
C GLY A 220 9.35 -26.93 21.16
N SER A 221 8.26 -26.82 20.39
CA SER A 221 6.98 -27.44 20.75
C SER A 221 7.09 -28.97 20.75
N PRO A 222 6.54 -29.68 21.76
CA PRO A 222 6.51 -31.15 21.77
C PRO A 222 5.73 -31.75 20.59
N LEU A 223 4.91 -30.94 19.90
CA LEU A 223 4.18 -31.32 18.70
C LEU A 223 5.09 -31.52 17.47
N THR A 224 6.27 -30.90 17.44
CA THR A 224 7.24 -31.09 16.34
C THR A 224 7.71 -32.55 16.28
N LEU A 225 8.04 -33.14 17.44
CA LEU A 225 8.45 -34.54 17.55
C LEU A 225 7.35 -35.52 17.13
N ILE A 226 6.10 -35.21 17.51
CA ILE A 226 4.93 -36.02 17.17
C ILE A 226 4.64 -35.93 15.66
N SER A 227 4.68 -34.71 15.10
CA SER A 227 4.53 -34.47 13.65
C SER A 227 5.57 -35.23 12.85
N ARG A 228 6.86 -35.13 13.23
CA ARG A 228 7.97 -35.85 12.59
C ARG A 228 7.71 -37.35 12.55
N ARG A 229 7.33 -37.93 13.70
CA ARG A 229 7.06 -39.37 13.81
C ARG A 229 5.86 -39.79 12.95
N MET A 230 4.79 -39.01 12.93
CA MET A 230 3.63 -39.28 12.08
C MET A 230 3.96 -39.18 10.59
N GLN A 231 4.72 -38.17 10.15
CA GLN A 231 5.17 -38.04 8.76
C GLN A 231 6.02 -39.25 8.35
N VAL A 232 6.99 -39.67 9.19
CA VAL A 232 7.83 -40.84 8.90
C VAL A 232 7.01 -42.13 8.79
N ILE A 233 6.03 -42.33 9.68
CA ILE A 233 5.16 -43.52 9.64
C ILE A 233 4.25 -43.49 8.40
N PHE A 234 3.66 -42.33 8.09
CA PHE A 234 2.78 -42.16 6.94
C PHE A 234 3.52 -42.40 5.61
N PHE A 235 4.72 -41.84 5.45
CA PHE A 235 5.55 -42.09 4.27
C PHE A 235 5.99 -43.55 4.17
N LYS A 236 6.29 -44.22 5.29
CA LYS A 236 6.57 -45.67 5.28
C LYS A 236 5.36 -46.51 4.89
N LEU A 237 4.15 -46.13 5.33
CA LEU A 237 2.91 -46.81 4.97
C LEU A 237 2.55 -46.62 3.50
N LEU A 238 2.75 -45.42 2.94
CA LEU A 238 2.55 -45.12 1.52
C LEU A 238 3.58 -45.80 0.60
N ALA A 239 4.80 -46.03 1.11
CA ALA A 239 5.86 -46.73 0.39
C ALA A 239 5.76 -48.26 0.46
N LEU A 240 4.83 -48.82 1.25
CA LEU A 240 4.51 -50.24 1.16
C LEU A 240 3.80 -50.49 -0.18
N PRO A 241 4.26 -51.43 -1.02
CA PRO A 241 3.51 -51.82 -2.20
C PRO A 241 2.14 -52.29 -1.72
N SER A 242 1.08 -51.83 -2.37
CA SER A 242 -0.28 -52.32 -2.17
C SER A 242 -0.23 -53.85 -2.24
N VAL A 243 -0.27 -54.51 -1.08
CA VAL A 243 -0.45 -55.96 -0.98
C VAL A 243 -1.90 -56.19 -1.35
N LEU A 244 -2.11 -56.32 -2.66
CA LEU A 244 -3.28 -56.89 -3.29
C LEU A 244 -3.17 -58.42 -3.17
#